data_AF-A0A2A6FGC4-F1
#
_entry.id   AF-A0A2A6FGC4-F1
#
_cell.length_a   1.000
_cell.length_b   1.000
_cell.length_c   1.000
_cell.angle_alpha   90.00
_cell.angle_beta   90.00
_cell.angle_gamma   90.00
#
_symmetry.space_group_name_H-M   'P 1'
#
loop_
_entity.id
_entity.type
_entity.pdbx_description
1 polymer ?
#
loop_
_entity_poly.entity_id
_entity_poly.type
_entity_poly.pdbx_seq_one_letter_code
_entity_poly.pdbx_strand_id
1 'polypeptide(L)'
;MDDKGLERCLLDGISPEGWYRLLNSKVFFWLTRERVIRLLNAGTYRTQEHDVLELDTKALVKDYADRVWFCPINSGCTKPFPHPRGNSTFQRISEYPYEQWKTKRKKGERVVELAIDYAVEDVAKYVRRVVRMKSTEEIASIFPA
;
A
#
# COMPACT_ATOMS: atom_id res chain seq x y z
N MET A 1 -6.75 12.77 1.10
CA MET A 1 -6.75 13.23 -0.30
C MET A 1 -7.86 14.26 -0.45
N ASP A 2 -7.74 15.24 -1.36
CA ASP A 2 -8.84 16.15 -1.70
C ASP A 2 -9.25 15.95 -3.17
N ASP A 3 -10.53 16.18 -3.47
CA ASP A 3 -11.11 15.89 -4.79
C ASP A 3 -10.46 16.72 -5.89
N LYS A 4 -10.19 18.00 -5.63
CA LYS A 4 -9.51 18.88 -6.61
C LYS A 4 -8.15 18.34 -7.05
N GLY A 5 -7.37 17.81 -6.11
CA GLY A 5 -6.08 17.18 -6.42
C GLY A 5 -6.24 15.86 -7.18
N LEU A 6 -7.31 15.12 -6.90
CA LEU A 6 -7.59 13.83 -7.52
C LEU A 6 -8.11 13.99 -8.96
N GLU A 7 -9.07 14.88 -9.20
CA GLU A 7 -9.64 15.17 -10.54
C GLU A 7 -8.56 15.49 -11.58
N ARG A 8 -7.49 16.18 -11.17
CA ARG A 8 -6.37 16.54 -12.05
C ARG A 8 -5.54 15.36 -12.56
N CYS A 9 -5.73 14.17 -12.01
CA CYS A 9 -4.93 13.00 -12.36
C CYS A 9 -5.75 11.75 -12.63
N LEU A 10 -7.08 11.82 -12.59
CA LEU A 10 -7.94 10.72 -12.99
C LEU A 10 -7.96 10.58 -14.52
N LEU A 11 -7.88 9.33 -14.96
CA LEU A 11 -7.95 8.88 -16.34
C LEU A 11 -9.19 8.02 -16.54
N ASP A 12 -9.43 7.59 -17.78
CA ASP A 12 -10.41 6.56 -18.14
C ASP A 12 -11.87 6.88 -17.73
N GLY A 13 -12.19 8.17 -17.56
CA GLY A 13 -13.53 8.62 -17.16
C GLY A 13 -13.90 8.31 -15.71
N ILE A 14 -12.93 7.91 -14.87
CA ILE A 14 -13.18 7.63 -13.45
C ILE A 14 -13.48 8.94 -12.71
N SER A 15 -14.52 8.94 -11.88
CA SER A 15 -14.84 10.05 -10.97
C SER A 15 -14.06 9.92 -9.64
N PRO A 16 -13.89 11.00 -8.87
CA PRO A 16 -13.33 10.94 -7.52
C PRO A 16 -14.01 9.89 -6.64
N GLU A 17 -15.34 9.85 -6.67
CA GLU A 17 -16.12 8.84 -5.95
C GLU A 17 -15.78 7.41 -6.40
N GLY A 18 -15.70 7.17 -7.72
CA GLY A 18 -15.31 5.86 -8.27
C GLY A 18 -13.92 5.43 -7.81
N TRP A 19 -12.98 6.37 -7.74
CA TRP A 19 -11.65 6.11 -7.21
C TRP A 19 -11.70 5.76 -5.72
N TYR A 20 -12.46 6.50 -4.90
CA TYR A 20 -12.60 6.17 -3.48
C TYR A 20 -13.25 4.81 -3.26
N ARG A 21 -14.26 4.43 -4.06
CA ARG A 21 -14.86 3.08 -4.01
C ARG A 21 -13.81 2.01 -4.34
N LEU A 22 -12.95 2.25 -5.33
CA LEU A 22 -11.86 1.33 -5.68
C LEU A 22 -10.82 1.19 -4.56
N LEU A 23 -10.47 2.28 -3.87
CA LEU A 23 -9.56 2.20 -2.73
C LEU A 23 -10.21 1.46 -1.55
N ASN A 24 -11.47 1.77 -1.26
CA ASN A 24 -12.21 1.15 -0.15
C ASN A 24 -12.52 -0.34 -0.38
N SER A 25 -12.38 -0.84 -1.61
CA SER A 25 -12.53 -2.27 -1.90
C SER A 25 -11.23 -3.08 -1.69
N LYS A 26 -10.19 -2.48 -1.11
CA LYS A 26 -8.86 -3.11 -0.98
C LYS A 26 -8.25 -2.97 0.42
N VAL A 27 -7.50 -3.98 0.81
CA VAL A 27 -6.58 -3.96 1.96
C VAL A 27 -5.17 -3.68 1.45
N PHE A 28 -4.51 -2.67 2.01
CA PHE A 28 -3.19 -2.21 1.55
C PHE A 28 -2.06 -2.65 2.47
N PHE A 29 -0.93 -3.02 1.86
CA PHE A 29 0.28 -3.44 2.55
C PHE A 29 1.47 -2.58 2.11
N TRP A 30 2.29 -2.20 3.08
CA TRP A 30 3.58 -1.59 2.84
C TRP A 30 4.64 -2.69 2.66
N LEU A 31 5.35 -2.66 1.53
CA LEU A 31 6.32 -3.70 1.20
C LEU A 31 7.69 -3.52 1.86
N THR A 32 7.96 -2.36 2.45
CA THR A 32 9.23 -2.11 3.16
C THR A 32 9.01 -1.32 4.44
N ARG A 33 9.91 -1.54 5.42
CA ARG A 33 9.88 -0.85 6.71
C ARG A 33 10.03 0.66 6.54
N GLU A 34 10.87 1.10 5.61
CA GLU A 34 11.09 2.53 5.34
C GLU A 34 9.79 3.23 4.93
N ARG A 35 8.91 2.53 4.20
CA ARG A 35 7.61 3.09 3.80
C ARG A 35 6.63 3.17 4.97
N VAL A 36 6.60 2.15 5.83
CA VAL A 36 5.84 2.20 7.08
C VAL A 36 6.29 3.39 7.91
N ILE A 37 7.60 3.53 8.14
CA ILE A 37 8.17 4.65 8.91
C ILE A 37 7.79 6.01 8.31
N ARG A 38 7.79 6.15 6.98
CA ARG A 38 7.34 7.39 6.31
C ARG A 38 5.88 7.70 6.61
N LEU A 39 4.99 6.70 6.60
CA LEU A 39 3.59 6.88 6.99
C LEU A 39 3.48 7.27 8.46
N LEU A 40 4.15 6.55 9.35
CA LEU A 40 4.08 6.81 10.80
C LEU A 40 4.59 8.21 11.17
N ASN A 41 5.46 8.81 10.36
CA ASN A 41 5.95 10.18 10.55
C ASN A 41 5.16 11.26 9.81
N ALA A 42 4.14 10.89 9.02
CA ALA A 42 3.38 11.83 8.21
C ALA A 42 2.28 12.54 9.02
N GLY A 43 2.14 13.85 8.86
CA GLY A 43 0.96 14.60 9.33
C GLY A 43 0.61 14.32 10.80
N THR A 44 -0.64 13.93 11.06
CA THR A 44 -1.16 13.59 12.39
C THR A 44 -0.73 12.21 12.88
N TYR A 45 -0.19 11.33 12.03
CA TYR A 45 0.27 10.00 12.42
C TYR A 45 1.49 10.07 13.36
N ARG A 46 2.34 11.09 13.21
CA ARG A 46 3.60 11.25 13.97
C ARG A 46 3.45 11.36 15.48
N THR A 47 2.27 11.76 15.95
CA THR A 47 1.97 11.91 17.38
C THR A 47 1.22 10.72 17.94
N GLN A 48 0.85 9.74 17.11
CA GLN A 48 0.06 8.58 17.48
C GLN A 48 0.93 7.34 17.61
N GLU A 49 0.44 6.38 18.39
CA GLU A 49 0.98 5.03 18.47
C GLU A 49 0.24 4.13 17.47
N HIS A 50 0.97 3.21 16.82
CA HIS A 50 0.43 2.33 15.79
C HIS A 50 0.86 0.91 16.03
N ASP A 51 -0.08 -0.03 15.94
CA ASP A 51 0.25 -1.44 15.92
C ASP A 51 0.64 -1.85 14.50
N VAL A 52 1.90 -2.27 14.35
CA VAL A 52 2.48 -2.69 13.07
C VAL A 52 2.59 -4.20 13.05
N LEU A 53 1.85 -4.81 12.14
CA LEU A 53 1.89 -6.25 11.86
C LEU A 53 2.94 -6.51 10.78
N GLU A 54 3.97 -7.28 11.11
CA GLU A 54 4.93 -7.77 10.13
C GLU A 54 4.45 -9.13 9.61
N LEU A 55 4.26 -9.26 8.31
CA LEU A 55 3.67 -10.46 7.69
C LEU A 55 4.69 -11.27 6.87
N ASP A 56 4.48 -12.58 6.80
CA ASP A 56 5.12 -13.45 5.82
C ASP A 56 4.51 -13.20 4.43
N THR A 57 5.15 -12.30 3.68
CA THR A 57 4.73 -11.96 2.32
C THR A 57 4.69 -13.17 1.38
N LYS A 58 5.58 -14.16 1.56
CA LYS A 58 5.62 -15.33 0.67
C LYS A 58 4.40 -16.21 0.89
N ALA A 59 4.05 -16.48 2.15
CA ALA A 59 2.86 -17.24 2.48
C ALA A 59 1.58 -16.49 2.07
N LEU A 60 1.50 -15.18 2.36
CA LEU A 60 0.35 -14.35 1.99
C LEU A 60 0.12 -14.33 0.47
N VAL A 61 1.17 -14.09 -0.32
CA VAL A 61 1.07 -14.06 -1.79
C VAL A 61 0.73 -15.42 -2.36
N LYS A 62 1.24 -16.51 -1.77
CA LYS A 62 0.89 -17.88 -2.22
C LYS A 62 -0.61 -18.14 -2.10
N ASP A 63 -1.22 -17.74 -0.98
CA ASP A 63 -2.61 -18.06 -0.68
C ASP A 63 -3.62 -17.07 -1.33
N TYR A 64 -3.19 -15.83 -1.61
CA TYR A 64 -4.05 -14.78 -2.19
C TYR A 64 -3.64 -14.35 -3.60
N ALA A 65 -2.83 -15.13 -4.32
CA ALA A 65 -2.21 -14.74 -5.60
C ALA A 65 -3.19 -14.17 -6.62
N ASP A 66 -4.38 -14.76 -6.72
CA ASP A 66 -5.47 -14.39 -7.63
C ASP A 66 -6.19 -13.10 -7.22
N ARG A 67 -6.03 -12.66 -5.96
CA ARG A 67 -6.63 -11.46 -5.36
C ARG A 67 -5.63 -10.32 -5.16
N VAL A 68 -4.34 -10.56 -5.38
CA VAL A 68 -3.30 -9.55 -5.26
C VAL A 68 -3.28 -8.60 -6.46
N TRP A 69 -3.10 -7.33 -6.14
CA TRP A 69 -2.84 -6.24 -7.06
C TRP A 69 -1.57 -5.52 -6.66
N PHE A 70 -0.80 -5.08 -7.65
CA PHE A 70 0.35 -4.21 -7.47
C PHE A 70 0.03 -2.81 -7.97
N CYS A 71 0.48 -1.81 -7.19
CA CYS A 71 0.38 -0.40 -7.53
C CYS A 71 1.76 0.27 -7.46
N PRO A 72 2.18 1.02 -8.49
CA PRO A 72 3.50 1.65 -8.54
C PRO A 72 3.59 2.97 -7.78
N ILE A 73 2.49 3.47 -7.20
CA ILE A 73 2.39 4.79 -6.53
C ILE A 73 1.68 4.67 -5.18
N ASN A 74 1.74 5.71 -4.34
CA ASN A 74 0.83 5.80 -3.21
C ASN A 74 -0.56 6.17 -3.75
N SER A 75 -1.45 5.18 -3.84
CA SER A 75 -2.76 5.34 -4.47
C SER A 75 -3.68 6.26 -3.64
N GLY A 76 -3.47 6.33 -2.33
CA GLY A 76 -4.19 7.16 -1.36
C GLY A 76 -3.70 8.61 -1.21
N CYS A 77 -2.69 9.04 -1.97
CA CYS A 77 -2.15 10.40 -1.87
C CYS A 77 -1.86 11.07 -3.21
N THR A 78 -2.42 12.27 -3.44
CA THR A 78 -2.19 13.12 -4.63
C THR A 78 -1.12 14.18 -4.43
N LYS A 79 -0.54 14.28 -3.22
CA LYS A 79 0.46 15.28 -2.85
C LYS A 79 1.85 14.65 -2.63
N PRO A 80 2.96 15.37 -2.92
CA PRO A 80 2.99 16.65 -3.63
C PRO A 80 2.76 16.51 -5.14
N PHE A 81 2.83 15.28 -5.68
CA PHE A 81 2.71 15.01 -7.11
C PHE A 81 1.44 14.20 -7.42
N PRO A 82 0.51 14.74 -8.23
CA PRO A 82 -0.70 14.04 -8.64
C PRO A 82 -0.39 13.08 -9.79
N HIS A 83 0.23 11.93 -9.49
CA HIS A 83 0.53 10.90 -10.50
C HIS A 83 -0.74 10.42 -11.22
N PRO A 84 -0.71 10.06 -12.52
CA PRO A 84 -1.89 9.57 -13.21
C PRO A 84 -2.50 8.34 -12.53
N ARG A 85 -3.85 8.29 -12.47
CA ARG A 85 -4.67 7.28 -11.80
C ARG A 85 -5.78 6.85 -12.73
N GLY A 86 -5.90 5.56 -12.97
CA GLY A 86 -6.78 4.98 -13.97
C GLY A 86 -6.88 3.46 -13.83
N ASN A 87 -7.50 2.81 -14.80
CA ASN A 87 -7.68 1.35 -14.83
C ASN A 87 -6.36 0.58 -14.75
N SER A 88 -5.26 1.16 -15.25
CA SER A 88 -3.91 0.57 -15.21
C SER A 88 -3.14 0.82 -13.90
N THR A 89 -3.72 1.52 -12.92
CA THR A 89 -3.00 1.86 -11.68
C THR A 89 -2.78 0.65 -10.79
N PHE A 90 -3.77 -0.24 -10.76
CA PHE A 90 -3.69 -1.54 -10.09
C PHE A 90 -3.65 -2.61 -11.17
N GLN A 91 -2.65 -3.49 -11.14
CA GLN A 91 -2.54 -4.60 -12.08
C GLN A 91 -2.28 -5.91 -11.32
N ARG A 92 -2.74 -7.02 -11.87
CA ARG A 92 -2.49 -8.36 -11.32
C ARG A 92 -1.00 -8.69 -11.36
N ILE A 93 -0.56 -9.67 -10.55
CA ILE A 93 0.84 -10.09 -10.49
C ILE A 93 1.40 -10.43 -11.88
N SER A 94 0.64 -11.19 -12.68
CA SER A 94 1.03 -11.63 -14.03
C SER A 94 1.10 -10.50 -15.06
N GLU A 95 0.36 -9.41 -14.83
CA GLU A 95 0.23 -8.29 -15.77
C GLU A 95 1.11 -7.10 -15.35
N TYR A 96 1.63 -7.11 -14.13
CA TYR A 96 2.39 -5.99 -13.61
C TYR A 96 3.72 -5.82 -14.36
N PRO A 97 4.00 -4.64 -14.94
CA PRO A 97 5.17 -4.42 -15.78
C PRO A 97 6.43 -4.16 -14.94
N TYR A 98 6.86 -5.15 -14.16
CA TYR A 98 7.96 -4.99 -13.20
C TYR A 98 9.27 -4.53 -13.86
N GLU A 99 9.65 -5.13 -14.99
CA GLU A 99 10.90 -4.79 -15.69
C GLU A 99 10.87 -3.36 -16.29
N GLN A 100 9.69 -2.86 -16.65
CA GLN A 100 9.55 -1.47 -17.09
C GLN A 100 9.82 -0.51 -15.92
N TRP A 101 9.24 -0.79 -14.74
CA TRP A 101 9.49 0.01 -13.54
C TRP A 101 10.93 -0.10 -13.05
N LYS A 102 11.54 -1.27 -13.17
CA LYS A 102 12.95 -1.50 -12.84
C LYS A 102 13.88 -0.67 -13.73
N THR A 103 13.58 -0.58 -15.02
CA THR A 103 14.32 0.28 -15.98
C THR A 103 14.12 1.76 -15.67
N LYS A 104 12.86 2.18 -15.43
CA LYS A 104 12.50 3.58 -15.16
C LYS A 104 13.02 4.07 -13.80
N ARG A 105 13.09 3.18 -12.79
CA ARG A 105 13.52 3.48 -11.42
C ARG A 105 14.80 2.72 -11.13
N LYS A 106 15.95 3.35 -11.41
CA LYS A 106 17.27 2.80 -11.02
C LYS A 106 17.37 2.59 -9.51
N LYS A 107 16.75 3.49 -8.72
CA LYS A 107 16.63 3.43 -7.26
C LYS A 107 15.16 3.53 -6.83
N GLY A 108 14.83 2.93 -5.70
CA GLY A 108 13.49 2.96 -5.11
C GLY A 108 12.60 1.78 -5.51
N GLU A 109 11.38 1.79 -4.95
CA GLU A 109 10.45 0.68 -5.07
C GLU A 109 9.84 0.55 -6.47
N ARG A 110 9.78 -0.69 -6.96
CA ARG A 110 9.16 -1.02 -8.26
C ARG A 110 7.69 -1.27 -8.08
N VAL A 111 7.30 -1.93 -6.98
CA VAL A 111 5.94 -2.02 -6.47
C VAL A 111 5.88 -1.19 -5.20
N VAL A 112 4.99 -0.22 -5.13
CA VAL A 112 4.89 0.68 -3.98
C VAL A 112 3.88 0.17 -2.97
N GLU A 113 2.76 -0.36 -3.45
CA GLU A 113 1.69 -0.94 -2.65
C GLU A 113 1.37 -2.34 -3.20
N LEU A 114 1.20 -3.27 -2.29
CA LEU A 114 0.49 -4.52 -2.54
C LEU A 114 -0.91 -4.34 -1.95
N ALA A 115 -1.93 -4.68 -2.73
CA ALA A 115 -3.31 -4.60 -2.31
C ALA A 115 -4.00 -5.95 -2.51
N ILE A 116 -4.85 -6.35 -1.57
CA ILE A 116 -5.70 -7.54 -1.68
C ILE A 116 -7.15 -7.09 -1.73
N ASP A 117 -7.94 -7.67 -2.62
CA ASP A 117 -9.37 -7.36 -2.73
C ASP A 117 -10.11 -7.69 -1.43
N TYR A 118 -10.94 -6.76 -0.97
CA TYR A 118 -11.91 -6.84 0.11
C TYR A 118 -11.35 -7.11 1.52
N ALA A 119 -10.75 -8.29 1.77
CA ALA A 119 -10.32 -8.71 3.10
C ALA A 119 -9.22 -9.78 3.06
N VAL A 120 -8.43 -9.84 4.13
CA VAL A 120 -7.55 -10.96 4.49
C VAL A 120 -8.11 -11.60 5.76
N GLU A 121 -9.07 -12.52 5.58
CA GLU A 121 -9.89 -13.08 6.67
C GLU A 121 -9.06 -13.76 7.76
N ASP A 122 -7.96 -14.44 7.38
CA ASP A 122 -7.08 -15.16 8.31
C ASP A 122 -5.71 -14.49 8.47
N VAL A 123 -5.66 -13.16 8.55
CA VAL A 123 -4.39 -12.41 8.55
C VAL A 123 -3.38 -12.92 9.60
N ALA A 124 -3.87 -13.40 10.74
CA ALA A 124 -3.05 -13.96 11.82
C ALA A 124 -2.14 -15.12 11.37
N LYS A 125 -2.55 -15.93 10.36
CA LYS A 125 -1.72 -17.01 9.80
C LYS A 125 -0.42 -16.51 9.20
N TYR A 126 -0.41 -15.26 8.77
CA TYR A 126 0.74 -14.63 8.11
C TYR A 126 1.53 -13.73 9.05
N VAL A 127 1.02 -13.41 10.23
CA VAL A 127 1.70 -12.53 11.18
C VAL A 127 2.93 -13.23 11.74
N ARG A 128 4.10 -12.61 11.55
CA ARG A 128 5.36 -13.02 12.16
C ARG A 128 5.58 -12.35 13.50
N ARG A 129 5.26 -11.06 13.59
CA ARG A 129 5.31 -10.30 14.85
C ARG A 129 4.38 -9.10 14.80
N VAL A 130 4.00 -8.63 15.99
CA VAL A 130 3.26 -7.39 16.18
C VAL A 130 4.00 -6.51 17.17
N VAL A 131 4.26 -5.27 16.75
CA VAL A 131 4.94 -4.27 17.58
C VAL A 131 4.11 -2.99 17.63
N ARG A 132 4.07 -2.34 18.79
CA ARG A 132 3.56 -0.98 18.89
C ARG A 132 4.68 -0.01 18.57
N MET A 133 4.44 0.90 17.62
CA MET A 133 5.39 1.89 17.17
C MET A 133 4.91 3.32 17.42
N LYS A 134 5.84 4.21 17.75
CA LYS A 134 5.65 5.66 17.70
C LYS A 134 6.80 6.25 16.89
N SER A 135 6.47 6.90 15.76
CA SER A 135 7.48 7.34 14.79
C SER A 135 8.37 6.17 14.33
N THR A 136 9.66 6.16 14.67
CA THR A 136 10.64 5.11 14.32
C THR A 136 10.86 4.08 15.41
N GLU A 137 10.33 4.32 16.61
CA GLU A 137 10.63 3.52 17.80
C GLU A 137 9.59 2.43 17.99
N GLU A 138 10.05 1.20 18.28
CA GLU A 138 9.22 0.11 18.77
C GLU A 138 9.12 0.25 20.29
N ILE A 139 7.94 0.65 20.79
CA ILE A 139 7.72 0.95 22.21
C ILE A 139 7.12 -0.24 22.98
N ALA A 140 6.57 -1.23 22.28
CA ALA A 140 6.13 -2.49 22.87
C ALA A 140 6.16 -3.64 21.85
N SER A 141 6.41 -4.87 22.33
CA SER A 141 6.12 -6.09 21.58
C SER A 141 4.79 -6.66 22.05
N ILE A 142 3.85 -6.84 21.12
CA ILE A 142 2.50 -7.34 21.39
C ILE A 142 2.44 -8.84 21.09
N PHE A 143 3.11 -9.28 20.01
CA PHE A 143 3.26 -10.68 19.62
C PHE A 143 4.69 -10.89 19.12
N PRO A 144 5.55 -11.60 19.87
CA PRO A 144 6.94 -11.83 19.48
C PRO A 144 7.05 -12.90 18.38
N ALA A 145 8.16 -12.83 17.62
CA ALA A 145 8.50 -13.77 16.55
C ALA A 145 9.01 -15.12 17.09
#